data_AF-A0A3D9U9X9-F1
#
_entry.id   AF-A0A3D9U9X9-F1
#
_cell.length_a   1.000
_cell.length_b   1.000
_cell.length_c   1.000
_cell.angle_alpha   90.00
_cell.angle_beta   90.00
_cell.angle_gamma   90.00
#
_symmetry.space_group_name_H-M   'P 1'
#
loop_
_entity.id
_entity.type
_entity.pdbx_description
1 polymer ?
#
loop_
_entity_poly.entity_id
_entity_poly.type
_entity_poly.pdbx_seq_one_letter_code
_entity_poly.pdbx_strand_id
1 'polypeptide(L)'
;MQNTVTTALFLTLSLLLITLIPEGVLYGMQLVKAHDFAASTVELAEQTGGFQYTYEGKNVNLIPDIEKKMKEQKMDGWKYEYTNGRVDHNQPLNFKIKAEHHFFIFKMIGVDSVKAPIWANKDGMGQIYFR
;
A
#
# COMPACT_ATOMS: atom_id res chain seq x y z
N MET A 1 47.44 -10.23 12.88
CA MET A 1 46.11 -10.87 12.99
C MET A 1 45.00 -9.87 13.32
N GLN A 2 45.20 -8.92 14.25
CA GLN A 2 44.19 -7.93 14.65
C GLN A 2 43.63 -7.10 13.47
N ASN A 3 44.50 -6.62 12.58
CA ASN A 3 44.08 -5.85 11.40
C ASN A 3 43.24 -6.66 10.40
N THR A 4 43.49 -7.97 10.27
CA THR A 4 42.76 -8.83 9.32
C THR A 4 41.30 -9.02 9.74
N VAL A 5 41.06 -9.20 11.04
CA VAL A 5 39.70 -9.34 11.62
C VAL A 5 38.94 -8.02 11.50
N THR A 6 39.58 -6.89 11.84
CA THR A 6 38.97 -5.57 11.70
C THR A 6 38.61 -5.25 10.26
N THR A 7 39.50 -5.55 9.29
CA THR A 7 39.21 -5.33 7.86
C THR A 7 38.09 -6.24 7.36
N ALA A 8 38.04 -7.50 7.78
CA ALA A 8 36.95 -8.41 7.41
C ALA A 8 35.59 -7.95 7.98
N LEU A 9 35.57 -7.47 9.23
CA LEU A 9 34.37 -6.91 9.85
C LEU A 9 33.92 -5.63 9.13
N PHE A 10 34.86 -4.75 8.78
CA PHE A 10 34.56 -3.53 8.05
C PHE A 10 33.98 -3.81 6.65
N LEU A 11 34.56 -4.76 5.92
CA LEU A 11 34.08 -5.17 4.60
C LEU A 11 32.67 -5.78 4.66
N THR A 12 32.41 -6.65 5.62
CA THR A 12 31.08 -7.27 5.80
C THR A 12 30.02 -6.25 6.19
N LEU A 13 30.33 -5.31 7.08
CA LEU A 13 29.41 -4.23 7.46
C LEU A 13 29.14 -3.28 6.28
N SER A 14 30.17 -2.96 5.50
CA SER A 14 30.04 -2.13 4.29
C SER A 14 29.14 -2.80 3.24
N LEU A 15 29.31 -4.11 3.02
CA LEU A 15 28.48 -4.87 2.09
C LEU A 15 27.00 -4.91 2.52
N LEU A 16 26.75 -5.05 3.83
CA LEU A 16 25.40 -4.96 4.40
C LEU A 16 24.77 -3.59 4.15
N LEU A 17 25.51 -2.50 4.38
CA LEU A 17 25.00 -1.15 4.16
C LEU A 17 24.69 -0.87 2.68
N ILE A 18 25.55 -1.32 1.77
CA ILE A 18 25.34 -1.14 0.32
C ILE A 18 24.09 -1.90 -0.14
N THR A 19 23.87 -3.11 0.37
CA THR A 19 22.71 -3.94 -0.01
C THR A 19 21.40 -3.47 0.62
N LEU A 20 21.47 -2.73 1.74
CA LEU A 20 20.29 -2.16 2.39
C LEU A 20 19.65 -1.02 1.56
N ILE A 21 20.45 -0.30 0.77
CA ILE A 21 19.98 0.84 -0.03
C ILE A 21 18.92 0.38 -1.06
N PRO A 22 19.18 -0.62 -1.93
CA PRO A 22 18.16 -1.15 -2.85
C PRO A 22 16.86 -1.60 -2.17
N GLU A 23 16.97 -2.30 -1.04
CA GLU A 23 15.82 -2.77 -0.25
C GLU A 23 15.00 -1.60 0.31
N GLY A 24 15.66 -0.56 0.81
CA GLY A 24 15.00 0.68 1.24
C GLY A 24 14.27 1.39 0.09
N VAL A 25 14.86 1.39 -1.11
CA VAL A 25 14.21 1.95 -2.32
C VAL A 25 12.99 1.10 -2.72
N LEU A 26 13.09 -0.23 -2.68
CA LEU A 26 11.95 -1.13 -2.94
C LEU A 26 10.80 -0.88 -1.96
N TYR A 27 11.11 -0.75 -0.68
CA TYR A 27 10.13 -0.40 0.35
C TYR A 27 9.47 0.96 0.06
N GLY A 28 10.27 1.99 -0.25
CA GLY A 28 9.78 3.32 -0.59
C GLY A 28 8.84 3.31 -1.81
N MET A 29 9.20 2.58 -2.86
CA MET A 29 8.34 2.42 -4.05
C MET A 29 7.01 1.73 -3.71
N GLN A 30 7.02 0.70 -2.86
CA GLN A 30 5.78 0.06 -2.43
C GLN A 30 4.92 1.01 -1.59
N LEU A 31 5.52 1.87 -0.77
CA LEU A 31 4.80 2.86 0.03
C LEU A 31 4.16 3.93 -0.86
N VAL A 32 4.89 4.49 -1.82
CA VAL A 32 4.34 5.45 -2.81
C VAL A 32 3.18 4.83 -3.57
N LYS A 33 3.36 3.61 -4.06
CA LYS A 33 2.31 2.87 -4.75
C LYS A 33 1.05 2.67 -3.89
N ALA A 34 1.20 2.39 -2.60
CA ALA A 34 0.07 2.27 -1.68
C ALA A 34 -0.72 3.58 -1.59
N HIS A 35 -0.03 4.71 -1.51
CA HIS A 35 -0.65 6.03 -1.47
C HIS A 35 -1.34 6.39 -2.79
N ASP A 36 -0.69 6.17 -3.92
CA ASP A 36 -1.25 6.46 -5.24
C ASP A 36 -2.49 5.59 -5.53
N PHE A 37 -2.43 4.32 -5.12
CA PHE A 37 -3.58 3.42 -5.22
C PHE A 37 -4.75 3.90 -4.34
N ALA A 38 -4.48 4.26 -3.09
CA ALA A 38 -5.52 4.78 -2.19
C ALA A 38 -6.11 6.10 -2.71
N ALA A 39 -5.28 7.01 -3.23
CA ALA A 39 -5.71 8.28 -3.80
C ALA A 39 -6.63 8.09 -5.01
N SER A 40 -6.19 7.32 -6.01
CA SER A 40 -6.98 7.06 -7.22
C SER A 40 -8.28 6.31 -6.93
N THR A 41 -8.29 5.42 -5.93
CA THR A 41 -9.48 4.67 -5.51
C THR A 41 -10.49 5.56 -4.81
N VAL A 42 -10.03 6.48 -3.95
CA VAL A 42 -10.87 7.50 -3.32
C VAL A 42 -11.46 8.45 -4.34
N GLU A 43 -10.65 8.99 -5.26
CA GLU A 43 -11.12 9.91 -6.29
C GLU A 43 -12.21 9.29 -7.17
N LEU A 44 -12.05 8.00 -7.52
CA LEU A 44 -13.06 7.27 -8.28
C LEU A 44 -14.35 7.09 -7.48
N ALA A 45 -14.25 6.85 -6.17
CA ALA A 45 -15.41 6.75 -5.27
C ALA A 45 -16.10 8.11 -5.03
N GLU A 46 -15.36 9.22 -4.99
CA GLU A 46 -15.91 10.57 -4.87
C GLU A 46 -16.79 10.92 -6.08
N GLN A 47 -16.32 10.57 -7.28
CA GLN A 47 -17.02 10.81 -8.55
C GLN A 47 -18.19 9.87 -8.80
N THR A 48 -18.23 8.72 -8.13
CA THR A 48 -19.30 7.71 -8.25
C THR A 48 -20.24 7.70 -7.05
N GLY A 49 -19.96 8.48 -5.99
CA GLY A 49 -20.82 8.61 -4.82
C GLY A 49 -20.76 7.42 -3.86
N GLY A 50 -19.62 6.74 -3.80
CA GLY A 50 -19.35 5.63 -2.87
C GLY A 50 -18.74 4.39 -3.54
N PHE A 51 -18.18 3.49 -2.73
CA PHE A 51 -17.51 2.27 -3.20
C PHE A 51 -18.48 1.16 -3.59
N GLN A 52 -19.55 1.02 -2.81
CA GLN A 52 -20.57 0.00 -3.02
C GLN A 52 -21.91 0.48 -2.46
N TYR A 53 -22.90 0.63 -3.31
CA TYR A 53 -24.25 1.02 -2.90
C TYR A 53 -25.31 0.68 -3.95
N THR A 54 -26.55 0.59 -3.49
CA THR A 54 -27.73 0.46 -4.37
C THR A 54 -28.58 1.71 -4.22
N TYR A 55 -28.89 2.38 -5.34
CA TYR A 55 -29.73 3.57 -5.38
C TYR A 55 -30.70 3.51 -6.55
N GLU A 56 -32.01 3.67 -6.29
CA GLU A 56 -33.07 3.69 -7.32
C GLU A 56 -32.98 2.54 -8.36
N GLY A 57 -32.67 1.33 -7.90
CA GLY A 57 -32.51 0.16 -8.77
C GLY A 57 -31.18 0.07 -9.52
N LYS A 58 -30.30 1.07 -9.42
CA LYS A 58 -28.90 1.00 -9.88
C LYS A 58 -28.01 0.47 -8.75
N ASN A 59 -27.22 -0.56 -9.06
CA ASN A 59 -26.20 -1.10 -8.16
C ASN A 59 -24.83 -0.63 -8.66
N VAL A 60 -24.13 0.12 -7.82
CA VAL A 60 -22.75 0.54 -8.06
C VAL A 60 -21.86 -0.32 -7.17
N ASN A 61 -20.92 -1.02 -7.78
CA ASN A 61 -19.95 -1.84 -7.08
C ASN A 61 -18.56 -1.70 -7.72
N LEU A 62 -17.68 -0.94 -7.07
CA LEU A 62 -16.32 -0.70 -7.53
C LEU A 62 -15.32 -1.75 -7.02
N ILE A 63 -15.74 -2.63 -6.11
CA ILE A 63 -14.85 -3.61 -5.49
C ILE A 63 -14.22 -4.57 -6.51
N PRO A 64 -14.94 -5.13 -7.50
CA PRO A 64 -14.35 -5.99 -8.51
C PRO A 64 -13.27 -5.28 -9.33
N ASP A 65 -13.47 -3.99 -9.65
CA ASP A 65 -12.50 -3.20 -10.40
C ASP A 65 -11.26 -2.86 -9.56
N ILE A 66 -11.45 -2.57 -8.27
CA ILE A 66 -10.36 -2.37 -7.30
C ILE A 66 -9.54 -3.66 -7.17
N GLU A 67 -10.18 -4.81 -6.99
CA GLU A 67 -9.49 -6.11 -6.90
C GLU A 67 -8.73 -6.45 -8.19
N LYS A 68 -9.34 -6.16 -9.36
CA LYS A 68 -8.68 -6.36 -10.65
C LYS A 68 -7.44 -5.48 -10.77
N LYS A 69 -7.54 -4.19 -10.44
CA LYS A 69 -6.39 -3.26 -10.44
C LYS A 69 -5.31 -3.69 -9.45
N MET A 70 -5.68 -4.20 -8.26
CA MET A 70 -4.71 -4.73 -7.31
C MET A 70 -3.93 -5.92 -7.88
N LYS A 71 -4.61 -6.85 -8.57
CA LYS A 71 -3.95 -7.98 -9.25
C LYS A 71 -3.05 -7.54 -10.39
N GLU A 72 -3.51 -6.63 -11.25
CA GLU A 72 -2.71 -6.07 -12.34
C GLU A 72 -1.45 -5.37 -11.81
N GLN A 73 -1.56 -4.73 -10.65
CA GLN A 73 -0.44 -4.10 -9.99
C GLN A 73 0.39 -5.06 -9.14
N LYS A 74 0.13 -6.37 -9.06
CA LYS A 74 0.88 -7.30 -8.19
C LYS A 74 0.87 -6.88 -6.71
N MET A 75 -0.30 -6.46 -6.22
CA MET A 75 -0.54 -6.11 -4.81
C MET A 75 -1.14 -7.30 -4.05
N ASP A 76 -0.71 -8.51 -4.39
CA ASP A 76 -1.21 -9.75 -3.79
C ASP A 76 -0.91 -9.78 -2.28
N GLY A 77 -1.91 -10.14 -1.47
CA GLY A 77 -1.81 -10.18 -0.01
C GLY A 77 -2.02 -8.83 0.70
N TRP A 78 -2.28 -7.76 -0.05
CA TRP A 78 -2.62 -6.47 0.53
C TRP A 78 -4.09 -6.46 0.97
N LYS A 79 -4.35 -5.93 2.15
CA LYS A 79 -5.69 -5.79 2.73
C LYS A 79 -6.18 -4.37 2.53
N TYR A 80 -7.45 -4.19 2.23
CA TYR A 80 -8.06 -2.86 2.13
C TYR A 80 -9.34 -2.77 2.96
N GLU A 81 -9.64 -1.55 3.40
CA GLU A 81 -10.86 -1.18 4.12
C GLU A 81 -11.42 0.06 3.43
N TYR A 82 -12.75 0.14 3.29
CA TYR A 82 -13.39 1.25 2.60
C TYR A 82 -14.70 1.64 3.29
N THR A 83 -15.19 2.84 2.99
CA THR A 83 -16.47 3.33 3.52
C THR A 83 -17.62 2.64 2.81
N ASN A 84 -18.43 1.88 3.56
CA ASN A 84 -19.60 1.19 3.02
C ASN A 84 -20.78 2.13 2.85
N GLY A 85 -21.52 1.95 1.76
CA GLY A 85 -22.77 2.65 1.50
C GLY A 85 -22.62 3.86 0.57
N ARG A 86 -23.75 4.54 0.40
CA ARG A 86 -23.88 5.72 -0.45
C ARG A 86 -23.21 6.91 0.23
N VAL A 87 -22.40 7.66 -0.52
CA VAL A 87 -21.73 8.87 -0.07
C VAL A 87 -22.24 10.05 -0.89
N ASP A 88 -23.13 10.81 -0.30
CA ASP A 88 -23.72 12.03 -0.87
C ASP A 88 -22.73 13.20 -0.88
N HIS A 89 -23.15 14.32 -1.47
CA HIS A 89 -22.33 15.51 -1.54
C HIS A 89 -21.87 15.94 -0.14
N ASN A 90 -20.57 16.20 0.00
CA ASN A 90 -19.94 16.64 1.25
C ASN A 90 -19.98 15.59 2.39
N GLN A 91 -20.34 14.34 2.10
CA GLN A 91 -20.17 13.24 3.06
C GLN A 91 -18.75 12.68 2.99
N PRO A 92 -18.15 12.35 4.15
CA PRO A 92 -16.78 11.83 4.19
C PRO A 92 -16.74 10.39 3.66
N LEU A 93 -15.69 10.09 2.91
CA LEU A 93 -15.33 8.73 2.53
C LEU A 93 -13.85 8.48 2.76
N ASN A 94 -13.53 7.24 3.11
CA ASN A 94 -12.19 6.81 3.46
C ASN A 94 -11.87 5.48 2.77
N PHE A 95 -10.63 5.37 2.29
CA PHE A 95 -10.02 4.13 1.87
C PHE A 95 -8.68 3.91 2.59
N LYS A 96 -8.50 2.72 3.17
CA LYS A 96 -7.27 2.27 3.79
C LYS A 96 -6.74 1.06 3.07
N ILE A 97 -5.42 1.01 2.91
CA ILE A 97 -4.72 -0.16 2.42
C ILE A 97 -3.55 -0.48 3.34
N LYS A 98 -3.37 -1.77 3.62
CA LYS A 98 -2.37 -2.32 4.54
C LYS A 98 -1.68 -3.51 3.89
N ALA A 99 -0.37 -3.55 3.99
CA ALA A 99 0.45 -4.65 3.52
C ALA A 99 1.69 -4.83 4.40
N GLU A 100 2.41 -5.91 4.17
CA GLU A 100 3.70 -6.18 4.83
C GLU A 100 4.79 -6.27 3.77
N HIS A 101 5.83 -5.46 3.91
CA HIS A 101 7.07 -5.62 3.14
C HIS A 101 8.00 -6.55 3.89
N HIS A 102 8.53 -7.55 3.20
CA HIS A 102 9.50 -8.48 3.75
C HIS A 102 10.89 -8.11 3.24
N PHE A 103 11.77 -7.69 4.14
CA PHE A 103 13.17 -7.44 3.82
C PHE A 103 13.91 -8.77 3.71
N PHE A 104 14.41 -9.09 2.51
CA PHE A 104 15.08 -10.36 2.24
C PHE A 104 16.56 -10.33 2.63
N ILE A 105 17.17 -9.15 2.63
CA ILE A 105 18.55 -8.92 3.07
C ILE A 105 18.90 -9.52 4.43
N PHE A 106 17.97 -9.50 5.40
CA PHE A 106 18.22 -10.04 6.74
C PHE A 106 18.38 -11.56 6.78
N LYS A 107 17.80 -12.28 5.80
CA LYS A 107 18.04 -13.73 5.65
C LYS A 107 19.50 -14.04 5.34
N MET A 108 20.22 -13.14 4.65
CA MET A 108 21.64 -13.35 4.32
C MET A 108 22.54 -13.33 5.55
N ILE A 109 22.08 -12.74 6.67
CA ILE A 109 22.81 -12.70 7.94
C ILE A 109 22.20 -13.64 9.00
N GLY A 110 21.33 -14.57 8.59
CA GLY A 110 20.73 -15.57 9.48
C GLY A 110 19.62 -15.03 10.39
N VAL A 111 19.11 -13.83 10.12
CA VAL A 111 17.97 -13.25 10.83
C VAL A 111 16.69 -13.56 10.07
N ASP A 112 15.66 -14.03 10.77
CA ASP A 112 14.33 -14.24 10.18
C ASP A 112 13.83 -12.96 9.51
N SER A 113 13.04 -13.10 8.45
CA SER A 113 12.64 -11.97 7.59
C SER A 113 12.08 -10.82 8.42
N VAL A 114 12.77 -9.68 8.41
CA VAL A 114 12.29 -8.45 9.04
C VAL A 114 11.12 -7.95 8.21
N LYS A 115 10.00 -7.70 8.88
CA LYS A 115 8.79 -7.19 8.26
C LYS A 115 8.61 -5.71 8.59
N ALA A 116 8.28 -4.91 7.59
CA ALA A 116 7.81 -3.54 7.81
C ALA A 116 6.36 -3.39 7.33
N PRO A 117 5.50 -2.72 8.12
CA PRO A 117 4.14 -2.44 7.69
C PRO A 117 4.14 -1.35 6.62
N ILE A 118 3.45 -1.62 5.51
CA ILE A 118 3.04 -0.61 4.55
C ILE A 118 1.60 -0.26 4.86
N TRP A 119 1.31 1.02 5.05
CA TRP A 119 -0.03 1.50 5.31
C TRP A 119 -0.23 2.82 4.57
N ALA A 120 -1.36 2.94 3.89
CA ALA A 120 -1.81 4.19 3.31
C ALA A 120 -3.28 4.40 3.66
N ASN A 121 -3.60 5.62 4.09
CA ASN A 121 -4.94 6.07 4.36
C ASN A 121 -5.22 7.28 3.47
N LYS A 122 -6.37 7.29 2.80
CA LYS A 122 -6.83 8.46 2.08
C LYS A 122 -8.27 8.76 2.48
N ASP A 123 -8.48 9.99 2.91
CA ASP A 123 -9.78 10.59 3.13
C ASP A 123 -10.18 11.44 1.92
N GLY A 124 -11.47 11.47 1.64
CA GLY A 124 -12.12 12.19 0.55
C GLY A 124 -13.53 12.63 0.91
N MET A 125 -14.18 13.36 0.00
CA MET A 125 -15.57 13.81 0.16
C MET A 125 -16.39 13.53 -1.09
N GLY A 126 -17.61 13.01 -0.90
CA GLY A 126 -18.54 12.74 -1.99
C GLY A 126 -18.82 14.00 -2.81
N GLN A 127 -18.77 13.87 -4.14
CA GLN A 127 -19.05 14.97 -5.06
C GLN A 127 -20.42 14.82 -5.75
N ILE A 128 -21.06 13.65 -5.64
CA ILE A 128 -22.37 13.38 -6.24
C ILE A 128 -23.49 13.94 -5.38
N TYR A 129 -24.45 14.60 -6.05
CA TYR A 129 -25.77 14.87 -5.50
C TYR A 129 -26.74 13.78 -5.94
N PHE A 130 -27.25 12.99 -4.99
CA PHE A 130 -28.34 12.05 -5.28
C PHE A 130 -29.66 12.83 -5.33
N ARG A 131 -30.36 12.76 -6.46
CA ARG A 131 -31.69 13.36 -6.65
C ARG A 131 -32.79 12.44 -6.15
#